data_AF-A0A3N1MG89-F1
#
_entry.id   AF-A0A3N1MG89-F1
#
_cell.length_a   1.000
_cell.length_b   1.000
_cell.length_c   1.000
_cell.angle_alpha   90.00
_cell.angle_beta   90.00
_cell.angle_gamma   90.00
#
_symmetry.space_group_name_H-M   'P 1'
#
loop_
_entity.id
_entity.type
_entity.pdbx_description
1 polymer ?
#
loop_
_entity_poly.entity_id
_entity_poly.type
_entity_poly.pdbx_seq_one_letter_code
_entity_poly.pdbx_strand_id
1 'polypeptide(L)'
;MPKNKLIALATAGLALTLLAGCSTGPSKADQCTQFEKTVKSAAEGVQSEAANLQSDPDAAVTKLKELDEKISDGVDDLSDDALQDKGEAFEDAYGDLVDQIEDIAKDPQSADVSALTKSSTKVQDAGNAFQKECNS
;
A
#
# COMPACT_ATOMS: atom_id res chain seq x y z
N MET A 1 -41.37 -13.03 37.03
CA MET A 1 -40.23 -13.62 36.30
C MET A 1 -40.66 -13.87 34.85
N PRO A 2 -40.23 -13.03 33.89
CA PRO A 2 -40.58 -13.23 32.48
C PRO A 2 -39.72 -14.34 31.87
N LYS A 3 -40.36 -15.18 31.05
CA LYS A 3 -39.77 -16.32 30.34
C LYS A 3 -39.02 -15.81 29.11
N ASN A 4 -37.75 -16.18 28.99
CA ASN A 4 -36.88 -15.85 27.85
C ASN A 4 -37.48 -16.39 26.54
N LYS A 5 -37.81 -15.48 25.61
CA LYS A 5 -38.13 -15.84 24.23
C LYS A 5 -36.83 -16.06 23.48
N LEU A 6 -36.75 -17.26 22.89
CA LEU A 6 -35.63 -17.75 22.12
C LEU A 6 -35.40 -16.91 20.86
N ILE A 7 -34.10 -16.78 20.57
CA ILE A 7 -33.50 -16.12 19.42
C ILE A 7 -33.97 -16.81 18.13
N ALA A 8 -34.50 -16.03 17.19
CA ALA A 8 -34.69 -16.44 15.81
C ALA A 8 -34.18 -15.32 14.90
N LEU A 9 -32.86 -15.23 14.76
CA LEU A 9 -32.24 -14.48 13.68
C LEU A 9 -32.15 -15.43 12.49
N ALA A 10 -33.01 -15.18 11.52
CA ALA A 10 -33.09 -15.89 10.27
C ALA A 10 -31.74 -15.87 9.55
N THR A 11 -31.14 -17.05 9.41
CA THR A 11 -30.11 -17.35 8.43
C THR A 11 -30.72 -17.20 7.05
N ALA A 12 -30.63 -15.99 6.48
CA ALA A 12 -30.78 -15.79 5.06
C ALA A 12 -29.55 -16.40 4.37
N GLY A 13 -29.68 -17.69 4.03
CA GLY A 13 -28.74 -18.39 3.18
C GLY A 13 -28.74 -17.76 1.79
N LEU A 14 -27.73 -16.94 1.52
CA LEU A 14 -27.30 -16.66 0.16
C LEU A 14 -26.64 -17.94 -0.36
N ALA A 15 -27.46 -18.75 -1.03
CA ALA A 15 -26.98 -19.80 -1.91
C ALA A 15 -26.22 -19.15 -3.07
N LEU A 16 -24.93 -18.90 -2.87
CA LEU A 16 -23.99 -18.69 -3.97
C LEU A 16 -23.81 -20.05 -4.63
N THR A 17 -24.57 -20.25 -5.70
CA THR A 17 -24.39 -21.35 -6.63
C THR A 17 -22.93 -21.40 -7.03
N LEU A 18 -22.31 -22.53 -6.70
CA LEU A 18 -20.96 -22.94 -7.01
C LEU A 18 -20.69 -22.86 -8.53
N LEU A 19 -20.31 -21.69 -9.03
CA LEU A 19 -19.40 -21.59 -10.18
C LEU A 19 -17.95 -21.79 -9.68
N ALA A 20 -17.74 -22.92 -9.01
CA ALA A 20 -16.42 -23.46 -8.77
C ALA A 20 -15.89 -23.97 -10.13
N GLY A 21 -15.21 -23.10 -10.87
CA GLY A 21 -14.58 -23.44 -12.13
C GLY A 21 -13.98 -22.23 -12.82
N CYS A 22 -12.67 -22.04 -12.65
CA CYS A 22 -11.75 -21.17 -13.40
C CYS A 22 -11.66 -19.68 -12.99
N SER A 23 -11.21 -19.41 -11.76
CA SER A 23 -10.26 -18.32 -11.52
C SER A 23 -9.36 -18.73 -10.36
N THR A 24 -8.18 -19.26 -10.67
CA THR A 24 -7.26 -19.86 -9.70
C THR A 24 -6.41 -18.77 -9.02
N GLY A 25 -7.02 -17.66 -8.63
CA GLY A 25 -6.36 -16.51 -8.03
C GLY A 25 -7.28 -15.74 -7.09
N PRO A 26 -6.71 -15.00 -6.13
CA PRO A 26 -7.48 -14.11 -5.24
C PRO A 26 -8.30 -13.12 -6.07
N SER A 27 -9.47 -12.72 -5.59
CA SER A 27 -10.26 -11.71 -6.30
C SER A 27 -9.51 -10.37 -6.34
N LYS A 28 -9.74 -9.54 -7.37
CA LYS A 28 -9.16 -8.19 -7.46
C LYS A 28 -9.36 -7.39 -6.17
N ALA A 29 -10.53 -7.50 -5.55
CA ALA A 29 -10.84 -6.84 -4.28
C ALA A 29 -10.01 -7.38 -3.10
N ASP A 30 -9.77 -8.70 -3.06
CA ASP A 30 -8.91 -9.31 -2.04
C ASP A 30 -7.46 -8.87 -2.20
N GLN A 31 -6.97 -8.83 -3.45
CA GLN A 31 -5.62 -8.37 -3.80
C GLN A 31 -5.41 -6.90 -3.39
N CYS A 32 -6.35 -6.02 -3.75
CA CYS A 32 -6.36 -4.63 -3.31
C CYS A 32 -6.33 -4.50 -1.78
N THR A 33 -7.18 -5.25 -1.08
CA THR A 33 -7.25 -5.23 0.38
C THR A 33 -5.93 -5.69 1.01
N GLN A 34 -5.29 -6.70 0.42
CA GLN A 34 -4.03 -7.23 0.90
C GLN A 34 -2.87 -6.24 0.66
N PHE A 35 -2.78 -5.69 -0.55
CA PHE A 35 -1.81 -4.66 -0.89
C PHE A 35 -1.93 -3.43 0.03
N GLU A 36 -3.13 -2.89 0.21
CA GLU A 36 -3.36 -1.76 1.13
C GLU A 36 -2.93 -2.05 2.57
N LYS A 37 -3.15 -3.29 3.06
CA LYS A 37 -2.68 -3.71 4.38
C LYS A 37 -1.16 -3.77 4.46
N THR A 38 -0.51 -4.31 3.43
CA THR A 38 0.96 -4.38 3.34
C THR A 38 1.55 -2.97 3.39
N VAL A 39 1.09 -2.08 2.51
CA VAL A 39 1.57 -0.68 2.46
C VAL A 39 1.30 0.04 3.78
N LYS A 40 0.11 -0.09 4.36
CA LYS A 40 -0.22 0.55 5.64
C LYS A 40 0.66 0.05 6.79
N SER A 41 0.83 -1.27 6.92
CA SER A 41 1.65 -1.86 7.98
C SER A 41 3.11 -1.43 7.86
N ALA A 42 3.61 -1.30 6.64
CA ALA A 42 4.96 -0.84 6.38
C ALA A 42 5.10 0.68 6.66
N ALA A 43 4.11 1.49 6.30
CA ALA A 43 4.07 2.93 6.61
C ALA A 43 4.00 3.23 8.12
N GLU A 44 3.33 2.40 8.93
CA GLU A 44 3.33 2.52 10.40
C GLU A 44 4.76 2.36 10.98
N GLY A 45 5.59 1.51 10.35
CA GLY A 45 7.01 1.37 10.68
C GLY A 45 7.81 2.64 10.38
N VAL A 46 7.56 3.26 9.22
CA VAL A 46 8.20 4.54 8.84
C VAL A 46 7.79 5.67 9.77
N GLN A 47 6.51 5.78 10.14
CA GLN A 47 6.02 6.82 11.05
C GLN A 47 6.71 6.80 12.41
N SER A 48 7.03 5.59 12.90
CA SER A 48 7.73 5.43 14.18
C SER A 48 9.16 5.98 14.13
N GLU A 49 9.83 5.89 12.99
CA GLU A 49 11.20 6.40 12.78
C GLU A 49 11.25 7.83 12.24
N ALA A 50 10.17 8.35 11.65
CA ALA A 50 10.09 9.73 11.21
C ALA A 50 10.31 10.72 12.38
N ALA A 51 10.03 10.31 13.62
CA ALA A 51 10.37 11.09 14.82
C ALA A 51 11.88 11.25 15.05
N ASN A 52 12.71 10.36 14.50
CA ASN A 52 14.16 10.33 14.65
C ASN A 52 14.89 10.94 13.43
N LEU A 53 14.16 11.37 12.39
CA LEU A 53 14.69 11.83 11.11
C LEU A 53 15.72 12.98 11.22
N GLN A 54 15.56 13.86 12.22
CA GLN A 54 16.49 14.97 12.46
C GLN A 54 17.80 14.53 13.12
N SER A 55 17.77 13.47 13.91
CA SER A 55 18.92 12.95 14.66
C SER A 55 19.65 11.83 13.93
N ASP A 56 18.95 11.09 13.09
CA ASP A 56 19.47 9.95 12.34
C ASP A 56 18.78 9.84 10.97
N PRO A 57 19.19 10.65 9.98
CA PRO A 57 18.60 10.62 8.65
C PRO A 57 18.89 9.30 7.91
N ASP A 58 20.00 8.62 8.21
CA ASP A 58 20.36 7.35 7.58
C ASP A 58 19.42 6.21 8.03
N ALA A 59 19.08 6.15 9.32
CA ALA A 59 18.11 5.19 9.83
C ALA A 59 16.72 5.41 9.22
N ALA A 60 16.32 6.67 9.03
CA ALA A 60 15.07 7.01 8.37
C ALA A 60 15.05 6.58 6.89
N VAL A 61 16.11 6.88 6.13
CA VAL A 61 16.26 6.42 4.73
C VAL A 61 16.21 4.90 4.65
N THR A 62 16.86 4.19 5.58
CA THR A 62 16.81 2.73 5.64
C THR A 62 15.39 2.20 5.79
N LYS A 63 14.56 2.80 6.65
CA LYS A 63 13.15 2.41 6.78
C LYS A 63 12.30 2.74 5.57
N LEU A 64 12.59 3.84 4.90
CA LEU A 64 11.92 4.19 3.65
C LEU A 64 12.22 3.15 2.56
N LYS A 65 13.46 2.66 2.47
CA LYS A 65 13.85 1.55 1.60
C LYS A 65 13.22 0.22 1.99
N GLU A 66 13.13 -0.09 3.29
CA GLU A 66 12.39 -1.28 3.74
C GLU A 66 10.89 -1.22 3.40
N LEU A 67 10.30 -0.01 3.33
CA LEU A 67 8.93 0.18 2.85
C LEU A 67 8.87 0.00 1.32
N ASP A 68 9.85 0.52 0.58
CA ASP A 68 9.97 0.34 -0.87
C ASP A 68 10.02 -1.15 -1.25
N GLU A 69 10.88 -1.92 -0.59
CA GLU A 69 10.98 -3.38 -0.78
C GLU A 69 9.65 -4.09 -0.50
N LYS A 70 8.93 -3.69 0.56
CA LYS A 70 7.61 -4.29 0.87
C LYS A 70 6.52 -3.89 -0.11
N ILE A 71 6.63 -2.71 -0.70
CA ILE A 71 5.73 -2.28 -1.78
C ILE A 71 6.01 -3.19 -2.98
N SER A 72 7.28 -3.32 -3.40
CA SER A 72 7.73 -4.20 -4.49
C SER A 72 7.23 -5.64 -4.31
N ASP A 73 7.49 -6.25 -3.14
CA ASP A 73 6.98 -7.60 -2.80
C ASP A 73 5.44 -7.67 -2.92
N GLY A 74 4.75 -6.63 -2.47
CA GLY A 74 3.29 -6.54 -2.55
C GLY A 74 2.76 -6.38 -3.98
N VAL A 75 3.52 -5.73 -4.86
CA VAL A 75 3.22 -5.58 -6.29
C VAL A 75 3.44 -6.92 -7.01
N ASP A 76 4.54 -7.61 -6.74
CA ASP A 76 4.86 -8.93 -7.29
C ASP A 76 3.83 -10.01 -6.91
N ASP A 77 3.18 -9.85 -5.74
CA ASP A 77 2.10 -10.72 -5.27
C ASP A 77 0.75 -10.45 -5.98
N LEU A 78 0.63 -9.38 -6.77
CA LEU A 78 -0.56 -9.09 -7.56
C LEU A 78 -0.62 -10.02 -8.77
N SER A 79 -1.79 -10.59 -9.00
CA SER A 79 -2.08 -11.50 -10.11
C SER A 79 -3.00 -10.89 -11.18
N ASP A 80 -3.51 -9.68 -10.93
CA ASP A 80 -4.28 -8.89 -11.89
C ASP A 80 -3.35 -7.90 -12.60
N ASP A 81 -3.17 -8.06 -13.91
CA ASP A 81 -2.22 -7.24 -14.70
C ASP A 81 -2.48 -5.74 -14.56
N ALA A 82 -3.74 -5.30 -14.46
CA ALA A 82 -4.06 -3.89 -14.32
C ALA A 82 -3.69 -3.36 -12.92
N LEU A 83 -3.89 -4.16 -11.87
CA LEU A 83 -3.39 -3.83 -10.54
C LEU A 83 -1.86 -3.82 -10.50
N GLN A 84 -1.21 -4.78 -11.14
CA GLN A 84 0.25 -4.85 -11.20
C GLN A 84 0.82 -3.60 -11.90
N ASP A 85 0.31 -3.23 -13.08
CA ASP A 85 0.71 -2.00 -13.80
C ASP A 85 0.57 -0.74 -12.93
N LYS A 86 -0.48 -0.65 -12.09
CA LYS A 86 -0.65 0.49 -11.16
C LYS A 86 0.22 0.38 -9.93
N GLY A 87 0.50 -0.84 -9.47
CA GLY A 87 1.40 -1.15 -8.38
C GLY A 87 2.83 -0.76 -8.72
N GLU A 88 3.33 -1.19 -9.87
CA GLU A 88 4.66 -0.84 -10.40
C GLU A 88 4.80 0.68 -10.55
N ALA A 89 3.77 1.36 -11.08
CA ALA A 89 3.80 2.83 -11.17
C ALA A 89 3.83 3.52 -9.79
N PHE A 90 3.25 2.90 -8.76
CA PHE A 90 3.30 3.40 -7.38
C PHE A 90 4.66 3.12 -6.72
N GLU A 91 5.21 1.93 -6.91
CA GLU A 91 6.56 1.54 -6.52
C GLU A 91 7.60 2.49 -7.11
N ASP A 92 7.62 2.66 -8.44
CA ASP A 92 8.53 3.58 -9.14
C ASP A 92 8.46 5.00 -8.57
N ALA A 93 7.24 5.51 -8.36
CA ALA A 93 7.05 6.85 -7.80
C ALA A 93 7.55 6.97 -6.36
N TYR A 94 7.40 5.90 -5.57
CA TYR A 94 7.86 5.85 -4.20
C TYR A 94 9.38 5.70 -4.13
N GLY A 95 10.00 4.84 -4.94
CA GLY A 95 11.45 4.75 -5.11
C GLY A 95 12.07 6.09 -5.52
N ASP A 96 11.48 6.78 -6.50
CA ASP A 96 11.84 8.16 -6.89
C ASP A 96 11.82 9.14 -5.71
N LEU A 97 10.89 8.97 -4.76
CA LEU A 97 10.82 9.79 -3.55
C LEU A 97 11.91 9.42 -2.54
N VAL A 98 12.16 8.13 -2.33
CA VAL A 98 13.18 7.63 -1.42
C VAL A 98 14.58 8.07 -1.87
N ASP A 99 14.87 7.99 -3.17
CA ASP A 99 16.14 8.44 -3.74
C ASP A 99 16.38 9.94 -3.50
N GLN A 100 15.35 10.77 -3.68
CA GLN A 100 15.44 12.21 -3.38
C GLN A 100 15.70 12.46 -1.89
N ILE A 101 15.08 11.70 -1.00
CA ILE A 101 15.29 11.82 0.45
C ILE A 101 16.70 11.36 0.82
N GLU A 102 17.20 10.27 0.22
CA GLU A 102 18.57 9.79 0.42
C GLU A 102 19.61 10.81 -0.07
N ASP A 103 19.40 11.43 -1.22
CA ASP A 103 20.26 12.49 -1.74
C ASP A 103 20.31 13.69 -0.78
N ILE A 104 19.15 14.09 -0.24
CA ILE A 104 19.06 15.15 0.78
C ILE A 104 19.77 14.74 2.08
N ALA A 105 19.65 13.48 2.49
CA ALA A 105 20.33 12.98 3.70
C ALA A 105 21.86 13.04 3.54
N LYS A 106 22.38 12.73 2.35
CA LYS A 106 23.82 12.76 2.03
C LYS A 106 24.36 14.18 1.86
N ASP A 107 23.60 15.06 1.21
CA ASP A 107 23.94 16.48 1.05
C ASP A 107 22.71 17.38 1.32
N PRO A 108 22.51 17.80 2.58
CA PRO A 108 21.39 18.66 2.95
C PRO A 108 21.41 20.02 2.26
N GLN A 109 22.57 20.47 1.76
CA GLN A 109 22.70 21.77 1.10
C GLN A 109 22.25 21.73 -0.36
N SER A 110 22.22 20.55 -0.97
CA SER A 110 21.75 20.35 -2.35
C SER A 110 20.26 20.03 -2.44
N ALA A 111 19.51 20.15 -1.35
CA ALA A 111 18.11 19.74 -1.30
C ALA A 111 17.24 20.43 -2.36
N ASP A 112 16.77 19.66 -3.34
CA ASP A 112 15.82 20.13 -4.36
C ASP A 112 14.38 19.90 -3.88
N VAL A 113 13.85 20.90 -3.17
CA VAL A 113 12.46 20.89 -2.67
C VAL A 113 11.44 20.78 -3.82
N SER A 114 11.79 21.23 -5.03
CA SER A 114 10.89 21.12 -6.19
C SER A 114 10.84 19.68 -6.69
N ALA A 115 11.98 18.98 -6.73
CA ALA A 115 12.03 17.56 -7.04
C ALA A 115 11.27 16.73 -6.00
N LEU A 116 11.50 17.00 -4.70
CA LEU A 116 10.79 16.32 -3.60
C LEU A 116 9.27 16.50 -3.68
N THR A 117 8.82 17.73 -3.98
CA THR A 117 7.38 18.02 -4.17
C THR A 117 6.82 17.25 -5.36
N LYS A 118 7.54 17.22 -6.50
CA LYS A 118 7.12 16.47 -7.68
C LYS A 118 7.03 14.97 -7.41
N SER A 119 8.05 14.37 -6.77
CA SER A 119 8.03 12.94 -6.42
C SER A 119 6.87 12.63 -5.47
N SER A 120 6.62 13.49 -4.47
CA SER A 120 5.47 13.36 -3.57
C SER A 120 4.13 13.40 -4.32
N THR A 121 3.99 14.29 -5.31
CA THR A 121 2.78 14.33 -6.17
C THR A 121 2.66 13.06 -7.02
N LYS A 122 3.76 12.55 -7.59
CA LYS A 122 3.73 11.28 -8.34
C LYS A 122 3.24 10.13 -7.48
N VAL A 123 3.73 9.99 -6.24
CA VAL A 123 3.28 8.96 -5.29
C VAL A 123 1.78 9.07 -5.03
N GLN A 124 1.28 10.29 -4.81
CA GLN A 124 -0.16 10.53 -4.60
C GLN A 124 -0.98 10.18 -5.84
N ASP A 125 -0.54 10.59 -7.02
CA ASP A 125 -1.23 10.32 -8.28
C ASP A 125 -1.25 8.81 -8.60
N ALA A 126 -0.13 8.12 -8.41
CA ALA A 126 -0.03 6.68 -8.60
C ALA A 126 -0.89 5.90 -7.59
N GLY A 127 -0.87 6.29 -6.31
CA GLY A 127 -1.72 5.70 -5.28
C GLY A 127 -3.20 5.91 -5.57
N ASN A 128 -3.60 7.10 -6.04
CA ASN A 128 -4.98 7.37 -6.47
C ASN A 128 -5.37 6.52 -7.68
N ALA A 129 -4.45 6.31 -8.63
CA ALA A 129 -4.70 5.47 -9.79
C ALA A 129 -4.89 3.99 -9.38
N PHE A 130 -4.06 3.49 -8.47
CA PHE A 130 -4.20 2.15 -7.89
C PHE A 130 -5.55 1.99 -7.17
N GLN A 131 -5.89 2.93 -6.29
CA GLN A 131 -7.19 2.90 -5.59
C GLN A 131 -8.38 2.98 -6.54
N LYS A 132 -8.28 3.76 -7.62
CA LYS A 132 -9.33 3.81 -8.63
C LYS A 132 -9.49 2.47 -9.34
N GLU A 133 -8.38 1.80 -9.66
CA GLU A 133 -8.41 0.47 -10.26
C GLU A 133 -9.06 -0.55 -9.31
N CYS A 134 -8.76 -0.48 -8.02
CA CYS A 134 -9.39 -1.30 -6.98
C CYS A 134 -10.91 -1.12 -6.85
N ASN A 135 -11.43 0.06 -7.24
CA ASN A 135 -12.86 0.39 -7.17
C ASN A 135 -13.57 0.29 -8.54
N SER A 136 -12.87 -0.18 -9.58
CA SER A 136 -13.38 -0.28 -10.96
C SER A 136 -13.94 -1.66 -11.29
#